data_AF-A0AAD8BFA3-F1
#
_entry.id   AF-A0AAD8BFA3-F1
#
_cell.length_a   1.000
_cell.length_b   1.000
_cell.length_c   1.000
_cell.angle_alpha   90.00
_cell.angle_beta   90.00
_cell.angle_gamma   90.00
#
_symmetry.space_group_name_H-M   'P 1'
#
loop_
_entity.id
_entity.type
_entity.pdbx_description
1 polymer ?
#
loop_
_entity_poly.entity_id
_entity_poly.type
_entity_poly.pdbx_seq_one_letter_code
_entity_poly.pdbx_strand_id
1 'polypeptide(L)'
;MSSDIDLSSIQIVDETHEKARKETYTEFAELHHSQLTNSGVPELYWPKLFNKLSEEIYDAGNAFEMKQVLLMNETEETIGSHWIVCATSSVCIYEPQHIYLIDHAWTYNGSSAEDDLKKIPGLLERMAALMDTETETKTKKELIDTVLETMWQFNQTYRFGNFEL
;
A
#
# COMPACT_ATOMS: atom_id res chain seq x y z
N MET A 1 14.28 35.06 -60.44
CA MET A 1 13.22 34.81 -59.45
C MET A 1 13.38 33.38 -58.95
N SER A 2 14.15 33.21 -57.89
CA SER A 2 14.15 31.99 -57.08
C SER A 2 14.56 32.47 -55.68
N SER A 3 13.58 32.54 -54.80
CA SER A 3 13.71 33.04 -53.43
C SER A 3 14.40 31.98 -52.58
N ASP A 4 15.53 32.35 -51.99
CA ASP A 4 16.17 31.60 -50.92
C ASP A 4 15.21 31.48 -49.74
N ILE A 5 14.97 30.25 -49.29
CA ILE A 5 14.26 29.99 -48.04
C ILE A 5 15.27 30.23 -46.92
N ASP A 6 15.10 31.34 -46.22
CA ASP A 6 15.85 31.64 -45.01
C ASP A 6 15.41 30.69 -43.88
N LEU A 7 16.23 29.66 -43.64
CA LEU A 7 16.02 28.66 -42.59
C LEU A 7 16.42 29.18 -41.18
N SER A 8 16.78 30.46 -41.03
CA SER A 8 17.14 31.03 -39.73
C SER A 8 15.96 31.29 -38.78
N SER A 9 14.71 31.04 -39.20
CA SER A 9 13.50 31.29 -38.40
C SER A 9 12.75 30.02 -37.93
N ILE A 10 13.33 28.83 -38.05
CA ILE A 10 12.73 27.63 -37.45
C ILE A 10 13.30 27.45 -36.03
N GLN A 11 12.76 28.21 -35.08
CA GLN A 11 12.72 27.75 -33.69
C GLN A 11 11.50 26.86 -33.55
N ILE A 12 11.70 25.55 -33.54
CA ILE A 12 10.66 24.62 -33.07
C ILE A 12 10.53 24.88 -31.57
N VAL A 13 9.43 25.56 -31.24
CA VAL A 13 9.02 25.90 -29.89
C VAL A 13 8.44 24.65 -29.23
N ASP A 14 8.85 24.44 -27.98
CA ASP A 14 8.09 23.79 -26.93
C ASP A 14 8.02 22.25 -26.92
N GLU A 15 9.13 21.63 -26.53
CA GLU A 15 9.03 20.43 -25.68
C GLU A 15 8.50 20.87 -24.30
N THR A 16 7.17 20.99 -24.19
CA THR A 16 6.48 20.96 -22.91
C THR A 16 6.66 19.56 -22.31
N HIS A 17 7.82 19.29 -21.73
CA HIS A 17 7.87 18.44 -20.56
C HIS A 17 7.17 19.22 -19.44
N GLU A 18 5.84 19.09 -19.40
CA GLU A 18 5.00 19.51 -18.28
C GLU A 18 5.48 18.72 -17.06
N LYS A 19 6.47 19.29 -16.38
CA LYS A 19 6.96 18.79 -15.10
C LYS A 19 5.79 19.01 -14.14
N ALA A 20 5.02 17.96 -13.89
CA ALA A 20 3.88 17.98 -13.00
C ALA A 20 4.27 18.78 -11.74
N ARG A 21 3.53 19.85 -11.47
CA ARG A 21 3.81 20.73 -10.34
C ARG A 21 3.78 19.88 -9.08
N LYS A 22 4.93 19.76 -8.38
CA LYS A 22 4.94 19.10 -7.07
C LYS A 22 3.99 19.88 -6.15
N GLU A 23 3.02 19.18 -5.57
CA GLU A 23 2.14 19.72 -4.54
C GLU A 23 2.98 20.32 -3.41
N THR A 24 2.53 21.43 -2.82
CA THR A 24 3.21 22.01 -1.66
C THR A 24 2.62 21.44 -0.37
N TYR A 25 3.40 21.44 0.71
CA TYR A 25 2.92 20.97 2.01
C TYR A 25 1.64 21.69 2.48
N THR A 26 1.53 23.01 2.23
CA THR A 26 0.34 23.78 2.61
C THR A 26 -0.91 23.29 1.89
N GLU A 27 -0.79 23.04 0.57
CA GLU A 27 -1.89 22.53 -0.25
C GLU A 27 -2.30 21.13 0.19
N PHE A 28 -1.32 20.26 0.45
CA PHE A 28 -1.56 18.93 1.02
C PHE A 28 -2.30 19.00 2.36
N ALA A 29 -1.81 19.83 3.29
CA ALA A 29 -2.37 19.93 4.63
C ALA A 29 -3.81 20.47 4.60
N GLU A 30 -4.10 21.44 3.74
CA GLU A 30 -5.46 21.97 3.54
C GLU A 30 -6.39 20.94 2.90
N LEU A 31 -5.95 20.29 1.83
CA LEU A 31 -6.75 19.31 1.08
C LEU A 31 -7.07 18.07 1.91
N HIS A 32 -6.09 17.56 2.67
CA HIS A 32 -6.19 16.30 3.41
C HIS A 32 -6.50 16.49 4.90
N HIS A 33 -6.71 17.73 5.38
CA HIS A 33 -6.96 18.03 6.80
C HIS A 33 -8.01 17.12 7.43
N SER A 34 -9.21 17.07 6.81
CA SER A 34 -10.34 16.25 7.30
C SER A 34 -9.99 14.77 7.31
N GLN A 35 -9.31 14.28 6.27
CA GLN A 35 -8.93 12.88 6.15
C GLN A 35 -7.93 12.48 7.23
N LEU A 36 -6.88 13.28 7.46
CA LEU A 36 -5.85 13.02 8.46
C LEU A 36 -6.42 13.09 9.88
N THR A 37 -7.27 14.09 10.15
CA THR A 37 -7.91 14.26 11.46
C THR A 37 -8.88 13.13 11.76
N ASN A 38 -9.76 12.77 10.81
CA ASN A 38 -10.73 11.68 10.97
C ASN A 38 -10.06 10.30 11.05
N SER A 39 -8.88 10.15 10.46
CA SER A 39 -8.04 8.95 10.59
C SER A 39 -7.22 8.92 11.89
N GLY A 40 -7.33 9.96 12.72
CA GLY A 40 -6.62 10.06 14.00
C GLY A 40 -5.12 10.26 13.87
N VAL A 41 -4.63 10.81 12.75
CA VAL A 41 -3.19 11.09 12.53
C VAL A 41 -2.84 12.45 13.14
N PRO A 42 -2.00 12.52 14.19
CA PRO A 42 -1.58 13.80 14.78
C PRO A 42 -0.85 14.71 13.80
N GLU A 43 -1.12 16.02 13.89
CA GLU A 43 -0.48 17.06 13.06
C GLU A 43 1.05 17.03 13.08
N LEU A 44 1.63 16.59 14.21
CA LEU A 44 3.07 16.38 14.38
C LEU A 44 3.69 15.56 13.22
N TYR A 45 2.95 14.60 12.68
CA TYR A 45 3.44 13.69 11.65
C TYR A 45 3.17 14.17 10.22
N TRP A 46 2.28 15.14 10.02
CA TRP A 46 1.83 15.53 8.68
C TRP A 46 2.96 15.99 7.76
N PRO A 47 3.95 16.79 8.21
CA PRO A 47 5.07 17.18 7.34
C PRO A 47 5.90 15.97 6.91
N LYS A 48 6.12 14.99 7.80
CA LYS A 48 6.88 13.79 7.45
C LYS A 48 6.08 12.89 6.53
N LEU A 49 4.80 12.73 6.77
CA LEU A 49 3.88 11.98 5.93
C LEU A 49 3.86 12.54 4.50
N PHE A 50 3.68 13.86 4.37
CA PHE A 50 3.74 14.56 3.08
C PHE A 50 5.03 14.22 2.33
N ASN A 51 6.19 14.40 2.98
CA ASN A 51 7.47 14.08 2.35
C ASN A 51 7.56 12.61 1.89
N LYS A 52 7.06 11.67 2.71
CA LYS A 52 7.08 10.25 2.35
C LYS A 52 6.14 9.94 1.19
N LEU A 53 4.96 10.56 1.14
CA LEU A 53 4.01 10.39 0.03
C LEU A 53 4.54 11.02 -1.26
N SER A 54 5.09 12.23 -1.19
CA SER A 54 5.63 12.95 -2.37
C SER A 54 6.85 12.25 -2.98
N GLU A 55 7.61 11.50 -2.18
CA GLU A 55 8.82 10.80 -2.61
C GLU A 55 8.63 9.26 -2.62
N GLU A 56 7.39 8.77 -2.47
CA GLU A 56 7.04 7.33 -2.47
C GLU A 56 7.90 6.46 -1.53
N ILE A 57 8.13 6.95 -0.31
CA ILE A 57 8.96 6.29 0.70
C ILE A 57 8.10 5.34 1.56
N TYR A 58 8.19 4.03 1.27
CA TYR A 58 7.54 2.96 2.02
C TYR A 58 8.52 2.26 2.98
N ASP A 59 8.67 2.81 4.18
CA ASP A 59 9.76 2.47 5.10
C ASP A 59 9.35 1.66 6.34
N ALA A 60 8.10 1.20 6.45
CA ALA A 60 7.67 0.45 7.63
C ALA A 60 8.45 -0.85 7.83
N GLY A 61 8.89 -1.51 6.75
CA GLY A 61 9.71 -2.72 6.83
C GLY A 61 11.06 -2.53 7.55
N ASN A 62 11.51 -1.28 7.72
CA ASN A 62 12.74 -0.98 8.48
C ASN A 62 12.51 -1.00 9.99
N ALA A 63 11.27 -0.89 10.45
CA ALA A 63 10.91 -0.74 11.86
C ALA A 63 9.90 -1.79 12.35
N PHE A 64 9.23 -2.50 11.45
CA PHE A 64 8.22 -3.49 11.77
C PHE A 64 8.38 -4.78 10.98
N GLU A 65 8.03 -5.88 11.64
CA GLU A 65 7.96 -7.22 11.06
C GLU A 65 6.63 -7.89 11.40
N MET A 66 6.11 -8.70 10.48
CA MET A 66 4.98 -9.58 10.77
C MET A 66 5.48 -10.87 11.40
N LYS A 67 4.82 -11.30 12.47
CA LYS A 67 5.08 -12.58 13.15
C LYS A 67 3.79 -13.37 13.25
N GLN A 68 3.87 -14.66 12.97
CA GLN A 68 2.78 -15.59 13.20
C GLN A 68 2.86 -16.09 14.64
N VAL A 69 1.77 -15.93 15.38
CA VAL A 69 1.62 -16.47 16.75
C VAL A 69 0.78 -17.73 16.66
N LEU A 70 1.30 -18.83 17.16
CA LEU A 70 0.61 -20.11 17.23
C LEU A 70 -0.17 -20.20 18.53
N LEU A 71 -1.46 -20.54 18.44
CA LEU A 71 -2.31 -20.84 19.57
C LEU A 71 -2.20 -22.34 19.85
N MET A 72 -1.76 -22.70 21.04
CA MET A 72 -1.56 -24.10 21.45
C MET A 72 -2.59 -24.49 22.52
N ASN A 73 -3.04 -25.73 22.50
CA ASN A 73 -3.83 -26.31 23.59
C ASN A 73 -2.92 -26.80 24.74
N GLU A 74 -3.53 -27.35 25.79
CA GLU A 74 -2.81 -27.91 26.95
C GLU A 74 -1.87 -29.07 26.60
N THR A 75 -2.04 -29.71 25.43
CA THR A 75 -1.21 -30.80 24.92
C THR A 75 -0.15 -30.33 23.91
N GLU A 76 0.11 -29.01 23.84
CA GLU A 76 1.06 -28.38 22.91
C GLU A 76 0.73 -28.57 21.42
N GLU A 77 -0.52 -28.91 21.08
CA GLU A 77 -0.98 -28.99 19.70
C GLU A 77 -1.49 -27.62 19.22
N THR A 78 -1.11 -27.22 18.01
CA THR A 78 -1.58 -25.99 17.38
C THR A 78 -3.06 -26.09 17.05
N ILE A 79 -3.88 -25.23 17.68
CA ILE A 79 -5.33 -25.13 17.45
C ILE A 79 -5.72 -23.92 16.59
N GLY A 80 -4.75 -23.05 16.28
CA GLY A 80 -4.94 -21.91 15.40
C GLY A 80 -3.70 -21.04 15.32
N SER A 81 -3.75 -20.01 14.48
CA SER A 81 -2.70 -19.00 14.39
C SER A 81 -3.28 -17.63 14.13
N HIS A 82 -2.55 -16.59 14.51
CA HIS A 82 -2.89 -15.22 14.14
C HIS A 82 -1.62 -14.40 13.85
N TRP A 83 -1.74 -13.44 12.96
CA TRP A 83 -0.63 -12.53 12.63
C TRP A 83 -0.59 -11.34 13.57
N ILE A 84 0.61 -10.94 13.96
CA ILE A 84 0.85 -9.69 14.68
C ILE A 84 1.95 -8.89 13.98
N VAL A 85 1.92 -7.57 14.18
CA VAL A 85 3.00 -6.67 13.77
C VAL A 85 3.84 -6.34 15.00
N CYS A 86 5.14 -6.61 14.93
CA CYS A 86 6.11 -6.32 15.97
C CYS A 86 7.02 -5.18 15.55
N ALA A 87 7.24 -4.21 16.44
CA ALA A 87 8.32 -3.25 16.26
C ALA A 87 9.67 -3.95 16.46
N THR A 88 10.60 -3.75 15.53
CA THR A 88 11.99 -4.25 15.59
C THR A 88 12.98 -3.17 16.03
N SER A 89 12.52 -1.93 16.11
CA SER A 89 13.26 -0.77 16.61
C SER A 89 12.43 0.00 17.64
N SER A 90 13.08 0.90 18.37
CA SER A 90 12.39 1.76 19.33
C SER A 90 11.46 2.74 18.61
N VAL A 91 10.17 2.73 18.96
CA VAL A 91 9.17 3.67 18.46
C VAL A 91 8.79 4.64 19.58
N CYS A 92 8.70 5.93 19.26
CA CYS A 92 8.36 7.02 20.18
C CYS A 92 7.27 7.91 19.59
N ILE A 93 6.19 8.12 20.33
CA ILE A 93 5.04 8.90 19.87
C ILE A 93 5.31 10.41 19.74
N TYR A 94 6.37 10.93 20.36
CA TYR A 94 6.69 12.35 20.32
C TYR A 94 7.68 12.72 19.19
N GLU A 95 8.13 11.73 18.41
CA GLU A 95 9.10 11.92 17.34
C GLU A 95 8.39 12.01 15.97
N PRO A 96 8.50 13.14 15.25
CA PRO A 96 7.83 13.33 13.95
C PRO A 96 8.20 12.28 12.89
N GLN A 97 9.36 11.64 13.00
CA GLN A 97 9.79 10.59 12.06
C GLN A 97 9.00 9.28 12.20
N HIS A 98 8.32 9.04 13.32
CA HIS A 98 7.69 7.75 13.64
C HIS A 98 6.25 7.63 13.11
N ILE A 99 6.03 8.10 11.89
CA ILE A 99 4.92 7.70 11.03
C ILE A 99 5.50 6.86 9.89
N TYR A 100 4.93 5.71 9.57
CA TYR A 100 5.53 4.76 8.62
C TYR A 100 4.55 4.41 7.53
N LEU A 101 5.05 4.30 6.30
CA LEU A 101 4.22 3.91 5.16
C LEU A 101 4.51 2.47 4.77
N ILE A 102 3.44 1.74 4.54
CA ILE A 102 3.44 0.48 3.80
C ILE A 102 2.64 0.68 2.53
N ASP A 103 3.03 -0.02 1.49
CA ASP A 103 2.17 -0.16 0.32
C ASP A 103 1.04 -1.16 0.62
N HIS A 104 -0.04 -1.09 -0.13
CA HIS A 104 -1.16 -2.02 -0.02
C HIS A 104 -0.75 -3.41 -0.52
N ALA A 105 -0.85 -4.43 0.33
CA ALA A 105 -0.50 -5.80 -0.05
C ALA A 105 -1.38 -6.32 -1.21
N TRP A 106 -2.69 -6.03 -1.15
CA TRP A 106 -3.68 -6.30 -2.20
C TRP A 106 -5.00 -5.58 -1.88
N THR A 107 -5.47 -4.76 -2.82
CA THR A 107 -6.78 -4.09 -2.76
C THR A 107 -7.65 -4.60 -3.90
N TYR A 108 -8.87 -5.02 -3.62
CA TYR A 108 -9.75 -5.64 -4.61
C TYR A 108 -11.23 -5.44 -4.29
N ASN A 109 -12.08 -5.75 -5.26
CA ASN A 109 -13.51 -5.96 -5.03
C ASN A 109 -13.83 -7.45 -5.11
N GLY A 110 -14.92 -7.91 -4.49
CA GLY A 110 -15.25 -9.33 -4.42
C GLY A 110 -15.29 -10.04 -5.79
N SER A 111 -15.66 -9.33 -6.86
CA SER A 111 -15.69 -9.87 -8.22
C SER A 111 -14.34 -9.93 -8.93
N SER A 112 -13.35 -9.13 -8.54
CA SER A 112 -12.01 -9.10 -9.16
C SER A 112 -11.04 -10.06 -8.48
N ALA A 113 -11.35 -10.53 -7.27
CA ALA A 113 -10.42 -11.27 -6.43
C ALA A 113 -9.81 -12.49 -7.13
N GLU A 114 -10.66 -13.31 -7.75
CA GLU A 114 -10.22 -14.52 -8.46
C GLU A 114 -9.32 -14.19 -9.65
N ASP A 115 -9.64 -13.12 -10.38
CA ASP A 115 -8.89 -12.67 -11.54
C ASP A 115 -7.51 -12.14 -11.15
N ASP A 116 -7.43 -11.38 -10.06
CA ASP A 116 -6.19 -10.86 -9.52
C ASP A 116 -5.24 -12.00 -9.10
N LEU A 117 -5.76 -13.01 -8.39
CA LEU A 117 -4.98 -14.20 -8.00
C LEU A 117 -4.44 -14.98 -9.20
N LYS A 118 -5.12 -14.93 -10.36
CA LYS A 118 -4.65 -15.59 -11.59
C LYS A 118 -3.59 -14.78 -12.32
N LYS A 119 -3.77 -13.45 -12.38
CA LYS A 119 -3.06 -12.53 -13.29
C LYS A 119 -1.88 -11.84 -12.63
N ILE A 120 -1.96 -11.49 -11.34
CA ILE A 120 -0.92 -10.74 -10.65
C ILE A 120 0.22 -11.71 -10.25
N PRO A 121 1.44 -11.53 -10.78
CA PRO A 121 2.55 -12.43 -10.48
C PRO A 121 2.88 -12.47 -8.98
N GLY A 122 3.01 -13.68 -8.43
CA GLY A 122 3.41 -13.89 -7.05
C GLY A 122 2.31 -13.60 -6.01
N LEU A 123 1.14 -13.09 -6.41
CA LEU A 123 0.09 -12.72 -5.45
C LEU A 123 -0.50 -13.95 -4.77
N LEU A 124 -0.84 -14.98 -5.54
CA LEU A 124 -1.41 -16.21 -5.03
C LEU A 124 -0.49 -16.87 -4.01
N GLU A 125 0.81 -16.93 -4.29
CA GLU A 125 1.82 -17.51 -3.42
C GLU A 125 1.95 -16.71 -2.11
N ARG A 126 1.93 -15.37 -2.20
CA ARG A 126 1.95 -14.51 -1.00
C ARG A 126 0.68 -14.68 -0.16
N MET A 127 -0.49 -14.73 -0.77
CA MET A 127 -1.76 -14.92 -0.06
C MET A 127 -1.83 -16.30 0.57
N ALA A 128 -1.40 -17.35 -0.13
CA ALA A 128 -1.33 -18.70 0.42
C ALA A 128 -0.38 -18.78 1.63
N ALA A 129 0.80 -18.16 1.54
CA ALA A 129 1.74 -18.10 2.66
C ALA A 129 1.17 -17.32 3.85
N LEU A 130 0.51 -16.19 3.60
CA LEU A 130 -0.13 -15.39 4.65
C LEU A 130 -1.29 -16.15 5.31
N MET A 131 -2.02 -16.96 4.56
CA MET A 131 -3.15 -17.75 5.06
C MET A 131 -2.74 -19.15 5.54
N ASP A 132 -1.44 -19.41 5.66
CA ASP A 132 -0.89 -20.70 6.10
C ASP A 132 -1.47 -21.90 5.34
N THR A 133 -1.64 -21.73 4.03
CA THR A 133 -2.24 -22.73 3.14
C THR A 133 -1.15 -23.63 2.56
N GLU A 134 -1.31 -24.95 2.70
CA GLU A 134 -0.44 -25.93 2.05
C GLU A 134 -0.42 -25.75 0.52
N THR A 135 0.77 -25.49 -0.03
CA THR A 135 0.96 -25.22 -1.46
C THR A 135 1.52 -26.40 -2.25
N GLU A 136 2.28 -27.30 -1.62
CA GLU A 136 3.00 -28.39 -2.32
C GLU A 136 2.09 -29.48 -2.88
N THR A 137 0.93 -29.70 -2.25
CA THR A 137 -0.03 -30.75 -2.59
C THR A 137 -1.16 -30.28 -3.49
N LYS A 138 -1.30 -28.96 -3.68
CA LYS A 138 -2.45 -28.35 -4.37
C LYS A 138 -2.09 -27.88 -5.78
N THR A 139 -3.01 -28.09 -6.71
CA THR A 139 -2.96 -27.43 -8.01
C THR A 139 -3.21 -25.93 -7.86
N LYS A 140 -2.77 -25.13 -8.85
CA LYS A 140 -3.01 -23.67 -8.85
C LYS A 140 -4.50 -23.32 -8.68
N LYS A 141 -5.40 -24.12 -9.26
CA LYS A 141 -6.85 -23.90 -9.14
C LYS A 141 -7.32 -24.15 -7.71
N GLU A 142 -6.97 -25.28 -7.12
CA GLU A 142 -7.35 -25.62 -5.73
C GLU A 142 -6.79 -24.60 -4.73
N LEU A 143 -5.61 -24.04 -5.01
CA LEU A 143 -5.03 -22.99 -4.19
C LEU A 143 -5.82 -21.68 -4.28
N ILE A 144 -6.24 -21.28 -5.49
CA ILE A 144 -7.11 -20.11 -5.69
C ILE A 144 -8.43 -20.31 -4.94
N ASP A 145 -9.07 -21.46 -5.12
CA ASP A 145 -10.35 -21.78 -4.47
C ASP A 145 -10.18 -21.72 -2.94
N THR A 146 -9.10 -22.30 -2.39
CA THR A 146 -8.81 -22.24 -0.95
C THR A 146 -8.66 -20.79 -0.47
N VAL A 147 -7.84 -19.97 -1.15
CA VAL A 147 -7.60 -18.58 -0.77
C VAL A 147 -8.90 -17.78 -0.79
N LEU A 148 -9.75 -17.96 -1.80
CA LEU A 148 -11.04 -17.27 -1.89
C LEU A 148 -12.00 -17.69 -0.76
N GLU A 149 -11.96 -18.95 -0.34
CA GLU A 149 -12.77 -19.47 0.76
C GLU A 149 -12.30 -19.00 2.14
N THR A 150 -11.01 -18.69 2.31
CA THR A 150 -10.42 -18.31 3.61
C THR A 150 -10.13 -16.82 3.76
N MET A 151 -10.01 -16.06 2.67
CA MET A 151 -9.58 -14.66 2.70
C MET A 151 -10.44 -13.75 3.58
N TRP A 152 -11.73 -14.06 3.73
CA TRP A 152 -12.65 -13.28 4.57
C TRP A 152 -12.21 -13.18 6.03
N GLN A 153 -11.42 -14.15 6.52
CA GLN A 153 -10.88 -14.15 7.89
C GLN A 153 -9.80 -13.08 8.09
N PHE A 154 -9.18 -12.61 7.00
CA PHE A 154 -8.05 -11.69 7.01
C PHE A 154 -8.41 -10.31 6.46
N ASN A 155 -9.50 -10.22 5.71
CA ASN A 155 -9.89 -9.00 5.02
C ASN A 155 -10.25 -7.87 5.99
N GLN A 156 -9.74 -6.68 5.70
CA GLN A 156 -10.25 -5.42 6.24
C GLN A 156 -11.07 -4.73 5.17
N THR A 157 -12.21 -4.16 5.56
CA THR A 157 -13.08 -3.42 4.64
C THR A 157 -12.98 -1.93 4.92
N TYR A 158 -12.83 -1.14 3.88
CA TYR A 158 -12.91 0.31 3.97
C TYR A 158 -13.84 0.83 2.88
N ARG A 159 -14.33 2.06 3.06
CA ARG A 159 -15.22 2.73 2.10
C ARG A 159 -14.68 4.12 1.84
N PHE A 160 -14.67 4.51 0.57
CA PHE A 160 -14.42 5.88 0.20
C PHE A 160 -15.71 6.68 0.38
N GLY A 161 -15.63 7.74 1.18
CA GLY A 161 -16.68 8.75 1.30
C GLY A 161 -16.03 10.04 1.71
N ASN A 162 -16.02 11.04 0.82
CA ASN A 162 -15.87 12.42 1.25
C ASN A 162 -17.17 12.73 2.01
N PHE A 163 -17.13 12.62 3.33
CA PHE A 163 -18.17 13.20 4.16
C PHE A 163 -17.94 14.71 4.12
N GLU A 164 -18.58 15.38 3.16
CA GLU A 164 -18.88 16.80 3.32
C GLU A 164 -19.75 16.93 4.57
N LEU A 165 -19.17 17.45 5.65
CA LEU A 165 -19.87 17.87 6.87
C LEU A 165 -20.15 19.38 6.79
#